data_AF-A0A522RJ18-F1
#
_entry.id   AF-A0A522RJ18-F1
#
_cell.length_a   1.000
_cell.length_b   1.000
_cell.length_c   1.000
_cell.angle_alpha   90.00
_cell.angle_beta   90.00
_cell.angle_gamma   90.00
#
_symmetry.space_group_name_H-M   'P 1'
#
loop_
_entity.id
_entity.type
_entity.pdbx_description
1 polymer ?
#
loop_
_entity_poly.entity_id
_entity_poly.type
_entity_poly.pdbx_seq_one_letter_code
_entity_poly.pdbx_strand_id
1 'polypeptide(L)'
;SALMSINAVKGVEIGAGFASVVQNGSEHRDQMRLDGFTSNHAGGILGGIASGQDVLVSLAFKPTSSILIPGQSVNAAGEEVEVRTKGRHDPCVGIRATPIAEAMVALVLMDQALRHRAQCGDVGEVMPRIPGSPKRR
;
A
#
# COMPACT_ATOMS: atom_id res chain seq x y z
N SER A 1 6.20 0.72 6.10
CA SER A 1 5.61 1.60 7.13
C SER A 1 4.97 2.86 6.56
N ALA A 2 5.53 3.47 5.51
CA ALA A 2 5.10 4.76 4.94
C ALA A 2 3.57 4.92 4.76
N LEU A 3 2.88 3.93 4.20
CA LEU A 3 1.44 4.06 3.96
C LEU A 3 0.58 3.97 5.23
N MET A 4 0.96 3.10 6.17
CA MET A 4 0.26 2.96 7.45
C MET A 4 0.42 4.20 8.34
N SER A 5 1.47 5.02 8.11
CA SER A 5 1.64 6.30 8.80
C SER A 5 0.77 7.44 8.28
N ILE A 6 0.05 7.24 7.17
CA ILE A 6 -0.89 8.26 6.69
C ILE A 6 -2.06 8.32 7.67
N ASN A 7 -2.41 9.53 8.11
CA ASN A 7 -3.52 9.74 9.02
C ASN A 7 -4.80 9.07 8.51
N ALA A 8 -5.53 8.45 9.43
CA ALA A 8 -6.73 7.66 9.18
C ALA A 8 -6.54 6.32 8.44
N VAL A 9 -5.35 5.96 7.95
CA VAL A 9 -5.10 4.59 7.47
C VAL A 9 -5.13 3.62 8.65
N LYS A 10 -5.85 2.50 8.48
CA LYS A 10 -5.96 1.42 9.47
C LYS A 10 -5.66 0.03 8.90
N GLY A 11 -5.42 -0.07 7.59
CA GLY A 11 -5.00 -1.31 6.95
C GLY A 11 -4.23 -0.99 5.67
N VAL A 12 -3.24 -1.84 5.37
CA VAL A 12 -2.46 -1.81 4.13
C VAL A 12 -2.38 -3.24 3.62
N GLU A 13 -2.69 -3.43 2.36
CA GLU A 13 -2.69 -4.72 1.69
C GLU A 13 -1.81 -4.66 0.44
N ILE A 14 -1.06 -5.73 0.17
CA ILE A 14 -0.23 -5.87 -1.03
C ILE A 14 -0.81 -7.01 -1.88
N GLY A 15 -0.95 -6.79 -3.18
CA GLY A 15 -1.46 -7.81 -4.11
C GLY A 15 -2.86 -8.29 -3.75
N ALA A 16 -3.01 -9.61 -3.58
CA ALA A 16 -4.25 -10.24 -3.14
C ALA A 16 -4.64 -9.88 -1.69
N GLY A 17 -3.73 -9.28 -0.91
CA GLY A 17 -4.05 -8.71 0.39
C GLY A 17 -4.62 -9.74 1.36
N PHE A 18 -5.67 -9.36 2.09
CA PHE A 18 -6.32 -10.29 3.03
C PHE A 18 -7.07 -11.42 2.32
N ALA A 19 -7.39 -11.30 1.02
CA ALA A 19 -8.01 -12.41 0.29
C ALA A 19 -7.08 -13.63 0.17
N SER A 20 -5.77 -13.44 0.36
CA SER A 20 -4.78 -14.53 0.36
C SER A 20 -4.96 -15.54 1.51
N VAL A 21 -5.53 -15.12 2.65
CA VAL A 21 -5.61 -15.96 3.86
C VAL A 21 -6.54 -17.15 3.73
N VAL A 22 -7.46 -17.10 2.76
CA VAL A 22 -8.43 -18.18 2.46
C VAL A 22 -8.07 -18.97 1.20
N GLN A 23 -6.94 -18.66 0.55
CA GLN A 23 -6.51 -19.31 -0.69
C GLN A 23 -5.61 -20.51 -0.41
N ASN A 24 -5.69 -21.52 -1.28
CA ASN A 24 -4.72 -22.60 -1.29
C ASN A 24 -3.40 -22.12 -1.90
N GLY A 25 -2.27 -22.70 -1.49
CA GLY A 25 -0.96 -22.38 -2.09
C GLY A 25 -0.89 -22.67 -3.60
N SER A 26 -1.69 -23.63 -4.09
CA SER A 26 -1.84 -23.91 -5.52
C SER A 26 -2.52 -22.79 -6.31
N GLU A 27 -3.36 -22.00 -5.65
CA GLU A 27 -4.11 -20.88 -6.23
C GLU A 27 -3.34 -19.58 -6.08
N HIS A 28 -2.79 -19.32 -4.89
CA HIS A 28 -2.14 -18.05 -4.57
C HIS A 28 -0.80 -17.86 -5.29
N ARG A 29 -0.11 -18.96 -5.66
CA ARG A 29 1.24 -18.87 -6.21
C ARG A 29 1.23 -18.24 -7.61
N ASP A 30 2.05 -17.20 -7.78
CA ASP A 30 2.30 -16.63 -9.10
C ASP A 30 3.24 -17.53 -9.89
N GLN A 31 2.71 -18.21 -10.91
CA GLN A 31 3.50 -19.08 -11.78
C GLN A 31 4.32 -18.24 -12.76
N MET A 32 5.49 -18.76 -13.13
CA MET A 32 6.46 -18.08 -13.97
C MET A 32 6.68 -18.87 -15.26
N ARG A 33 6.67 -18.16 -16.40
CA ARG A 33 6.98 -18.66 -17.74
C ARG A 33 8.07 -17.79 -18.36
N LEU A 34 8.63 -18.20 -19.50
CA LEU A 34 9.67 -17.42 -20.19
C LEU A 34 9.19 -16.03 -20.63
N ASP A 35 7.90 -15.88 -20.89
CA ASP A 35 7.25 -14.62 -21.25
C ASP A 35 6.70 -13.83 -20.06
N GLY A 36 6.89 -14.31 -18.83
CA GLY A 36 6.59 -13.59 -17.59
C GLY A 36 5.75 -14.35 -16.58
N PHE A 37 5.28 -13.66 -15.54
CA PHE A 37 4.37 -14.24 -14.55
C PHE A 37 2.93 -14.32 -15.09
N THR A 38 2.21 -15.38 -14.72
CA THR A 38 0.84 -15.63 -15.18
C THR A 38 -0.24 -14.89 -14.38
N SER A 39 0.11 -14.44 -13.17
CA SER A 39 -0.75 -13.74 -12.21
C SER A 39 0.10 -12.83 -11.34
N ASN A 40 -0.53 -11.92 -10.58
CA ASN A 40 0.16 -10.98 -9.69
C ASN A 40 -0.48 -10.94 -8.29
N HIS A 41 -0.68 -12.10 -7.68
CA HIS A 41 -1.22 -12.23 -6.33
C HIS A 41 -0.27 -11.70 -5.25
N ALA A 42 1.04 -11.77 -5.49
CA ALA A 42 2.07 -11.17 -4.65
C ALA A 42 2.11 -9.62 -4.76
N GLY A 43 1.41 -9.03 -5.74
CA GLY A 43 1.33 -7.58 -5.90
C GLY A 43 2.66 -6.92 -6.19
N GLY A 44 3.49 -7.55 -7.03
CA GLY A 44 4.80 -7.05 -7.42
C GLY A 44 5.90 -7.20 -6.37
N ILE A 45 5.60 -7.76 -5.20
CA ILE A 45 6.56 -7.94 -4.10
C ILE A 45 6.58 -9.40 -3.67
N LEU A 46 7.62 -10.13 -4.07
CA LEU A 46 7.81 -11.54 -3.75
C LEU A 46 9.02 -11.70 -2.83
N GLY A 47 8.84 -12.33 -1.66
CA GLY A 47 9.92 -12.48 -0.68
C GLY A 47 10.47 -11.15 -0.15
N GLY A 48 9.67 -10.06 -0.21
CA GLY A 48 10.09 -8.72 0.17
C GLY A 48 10.89 -7.96 -0.90
N ILE A 49 11.03 -8.51 -2.10
CA ILE A 49 11.78 -7.92 -3.22
C ILE A 49 10.82 -7.71 -4.40
N ALA A 50 11.06 -6.65 -5.19
CA ALA A 50 10.29 -6.38 -6.39
C ALA A 50 10.43 -7.55 -7.39
N SER A 51 9.32 -8.10 -7.88
CA SER A 51 9.29 -9.20 -8.87
C SER A 51 9.39 -8.71 -10.32
N GLY A 52 9.35 -7.39 -10.54
CA GLY A 52 9.24 -6.77 -11.86
C GLY A 52 7.81 -6.65 -12.38
N GLN A 53 6.82 -7.19 -11.66
CA GLN A 53 5.39 -6.95 -11.90
C GLN A 53 4.95 -5.61 -11.31
N ASP A 54 3.75 -5.16 -11.68
CA ASP A 54 3.14 -3.97 -11.08
C ASP A 54 3.04 -4.13 -9.55
N VAL A 55 3.46 -3.08 -8.83
CA VAL A 55 3.32 -3.02 -7.38
C VAL A 55 1.88 -2.64 -7.05
N LEU A 56 1.12 -3.58 -6.50
CA LEU A 56 -0.30 -3.40 -6.18
C LEU A 56 -0.46 -3.20 -4.68
N VAL A 57 -1.03 -2.06 -4.29
CA VAL A 57 -1.25 -1.70 -2.89
C VAL A 57 -2.65 -1.14 -2.68
N SER A 58 -3.32 -1.62 -1.65
CA SER A 58 -4.64 -1.13 -1.21
C SER A 58 -4.56 -0.58 0.21
N LEU A 59 -5.37 0.45 0.49
CA LEU A 59 -5.41 1.15 1.77
C LEU A 59 -6.83 1.17 2.32
N ALA A 60 -6.96 0.88 3.60
CA ALA A 60 -8.21 1.02 4.34
C ALA A 60 -8.18 2.27 5.22
N PHE A 61 -9.12 3.18 5.01
CA PHE A 61 -9.26 4.41 5.80
C PHE A 61 -10.41 4.29 6.79
N LYS A 62 -10.18 4.71 8.04
CA LYS A 62 -11.28 4.95 8.98
C LYS A 62 -12.07 6.20 8.57
N PRO A 63 -13.35 6.31 8.94
CA PRO A 63 -14.10 7.54 8.81
C PRO A 63 -13.46 8.74 9.53
N THR A 64 -13.78 9.93 9.06
CA THR A 64 -13.34 11.20 9.66
C THR A 64 -13.82 11.29 11.11
N SER A 65 -12.92 11.64 12.03
CA SER A 65 -13.27 11.75 13.47
C SER A 65 -14.13 12.97 13.78
N SER A 66 -13.98 14.06 13.02
CA SER A 66 -14.72 15.30 13.21
C SER A 66 -15.98 15.28 12.36
N ILE A 67 -17.12 15.10 13.03
CA ILE A 67 -18.45 15.13 12.41
C ILE A 67 -19.37 16.09 13.17
N LEU A 68 -20.48 16.48 12.53
CA LEU A 68 -21.43 17.45 13.09
C LEU A 68 -22.28 16.88 14.24
N ILE A 69 -22.28 15.56 14.40
CA ILE A 69 -22.97 14.84 15.48
C ILE A 69 -22.17 15.07 16.77
N PRO A 70 -22.79 15.59 17.85
CA PRO A 70 -22.14 15.73 19.14
C PRO A 70 -21.66 14.39 19.68
N GLY A 71 -20.53 14.39 20.39
CA GLY A 71 -19.98 13.21 21.03
C GLY A 71 -19.34 13.53 22.37
N GLN A 72 -19.30 12.56 23.26
CA GLN A 72 -18.64 12.70 24.56
C GLN A 72 -17.12 12.75 24.40
N SER A 73 -16.48 13.60 25.20
CA SER A 73 -15.03 13.73 25.28
C SER A 73 -14.62 14.25 26.67
N VAL A 74 -13.32 14.50 26.85
CA VAL A 74 -12.76 15.06 28.08
C VAL A 74 -11.93 16.28 27.72
N ASN A 75 -12.10 17.37 28.46
CA ASN A 75 -11.32 18.59 28.25
C ASN A 75 -9.93 18.49 28.91
N ALA A 76 -9.07 19.50 28.72
CA ALA A 76 -7.73 19.52 29.30
C ALA A 76 -7.70 19.59 30.84
N ALA A 77 -8.83 19.95 31.49
CA ALA A 77 -8.98 19.95 32.95
C ALA A 77 -9.44 18.58 33.50
N GLY A 78 -9.71 17.60 32.64
CA GLY A 78 -10.15 16.27 33.04
C GLY A 78 -11.67 16.14 33.24
N GLU A 79 -12.45 17.12 32.78
CA GLU A 79 -13.91 17.13 32.92
C GLU A 79 -14.59 16.56 31.67
N GLU A 80 -15.65 15.77 31.87
CA GLU A 80 -16.49 15.28 30.77
C GLU A 80 -17.19 16.44 30.06
N VAL A 81 -17.09 16.47 28.73
CA VAL A 81 -17.69 17.50 27.89
C VAL A 81 -18.35 16.89 26.66
N GLU A 82 -19.40 17.54 26.15
CA GLU A 82 -19.93 17.23 24.83
C GLU A 82 -19.20 18.07 23.77
N VAL A 83 -18.50 17.40 22.85
CA VAL A 83 -17.81 18.05 21.75
C VAL A 83 -18.68 18.00 20.52
N ARG A 84 -18.93 19.18 19.93
CA ARG A 84 -19.55 19.31 18.62
C ARG A 84 -18.63 20.12 17.71
N THR A 85 -18.08 19.48 16.70
CA THR A 85 -17.26 20.18 15.71
C THR A 85 -18.14 21.05 14.81
N LYS A 86 -17.74 22.31 14.63
CA LYS A 86 -18.44 23.30 13.78
C LYS A 86 -17.62 23.52 12.51
N GLY A 87 -18.30 23.63 11.37
CA GLY A 87 -17.67 23.94 10.08
C GLY A 87 -17.71 22.79 9.07
N ARG A 88 -17.02 22.98 7.94
CA ARG A 88 -16.97 22.00 6.85
C ARG A 88 -15.83 21.02 7.12
N HIS A 89 -16.18 19.77 7.42
CA HIS A 89 -15.23 18.67 7.54
C HIS A 89 -15.28 17.79 6.30
N ASP A 90 -14.19 17.08 6.05
CA ASP A 90 -14.12 16.14 4.95
C ASP A 90 -15.03 14.93 5.23
N PRO A 91 -16.05 14.66 4.39
CA PRO A 91 -16.87 13.46 4.57
C PRO A 91 -16.10 12.17 4.29
N CYS A 92 -14.99 12.23 3.53
CA CYS A 92 -14.17 11.08 3.20
C CYS A 92 -12.69 11.48 3.01
N VAL A 93 -11.88 11.28 4.05
CA VAL A 93 -10.43 11.53 4.03
C VAL A 93 -9.69 10.74 2.94
N GLY A 94 -10.24 9.61 2.48
CA GLY A 94 -9.63 8.74 1.48
C GLY A 94 -9.43 9.42 0.12
N ILE A 95 -10.37 10.28 -0.30
CA ILE A 95 -10.30 10.96 -1.61
C ILE A 95 -9.06 11.85 -1.70
N ARG A 96 -8.74 12.54 -0.61
CA ARG A 96 -7.56 13.42 -0.54
C ARG A 96 -6.28 12.68 -0.20
N ALA A 97 -6.38 11.43 0.25
CA ALA A 97 -5.23 10.62 0.62
C ALA A 97 -4.53 9.99 -0.60
N THR A 98 -5.23 9.81 -1.73
CA THR A 98 -4.64 9.23 -2.96
C THR A 98 -3.31 9.88 -3.38
N PRO A 99 -3.21 11.20 -3.60
CA PRO A 99 -1.93 11.81 -3.98
C PRO A 99 -0.85 11.69 -2.89
N ILE A 100 -1.24 11.63 -1.62
CA ILE A 100 -0.30 11.40 -0.51
C ILE A 100 0.25 9.98 -0.58
N ALA A 101 -0.63 8.98 -0.79
CA ALA A 101 -0.23 7.59 -0.92
C ALA A 101 0.69 7.37 -2.12
N GLU A 102 0.37 7.94 -3.27
CA GLU A 102 1.22 7.89 -4.47
C GLU A 102 2.61 8.48 -4.21
N ALA A 103 2.68 9.67 -3.59
CA ALA A 103 3.95 10.29 -3.23
C ALA A 103 4.75 9.43 -2.25
N MET A 104 4.11 8.85 -1.23
CA MET A 104 4.76 7.98 -0.25
C MET A 104 5.31 6.71 -0.90
N VAL A 105 4.59 6.09 -1.84
CA VAL A 105 5.07 4.94 -2.61
C VAL A 105 6.25 5.33 -3.49
N ALA A 106 6.16 6.45 -4.22
CA ALA A 106 7.22 6.93 -5.09
C ALA A 106 8.53 7.18 -4.31
N LEU A 107 8.45 7.80 -3.13
CA LEU A 107 9.60 8.03 -2.26
C LEU A 107 10.23 6.72 -1.78
N VAL A 108 9.41 5.75 -1.37
CA VAL A 108 9.91 4.43 -0.94
C VAL A 108 10.58 3.69 -2.11
N LEU A 109 9.97 3.70 -3.29
CA LEU A 109 10.55 3.05 -4.48
C LEU A 109 11.87 3.72 -4.88
N MET A 110 11.95 5.06 -4.81
CA MET A 110 13.20 5.77 -5.09
C MET A 110 14.30 5.42 -4.10
N ASP A 111 13.99 5.36 -2.79
CA ASP A 111 14.95 4.93 -1.76
C ASP A 111 15.46 3.51 -2.03
N GLN A 112 14.56 2.58 -2.35
CA GLN A 112 14.95 1.20 -2.69
C GLN A 112 15.79 1.13 -3.97
N ALA A 113 15.44 1.89 -5.01
CA ALA A 113 16.19 1.95 -6.25
C ALA A 113 17.61 2.49 -6.05
N LEU A 114 17.77 3.55 -5.25
CA LEU A 114 19.08 4.12 -4.92
C LEU A 114 19.94 3.14 -4.10
N ARG A 115 19.35 2.47 -3.10
CA ARG A 115 20.04 1.44 -2.30
C ARG A 115 20.49 0.27 -3.15
N HIS A 116 19.62 -0.22 -4.03
CA HIS A 116 19.96 -1.30 -4.96
C HIS A 116 21.10 -0.88 -5.88
N ARG A 117 21.05 0.33 -6.46
CA ARG A 117 22.15 0.85 -7.29
C ARG A 117 23.46 0.97 -6.51
N ALA A 118 23.42 1.40 -5.25
CA ALA A 118 24.63 1.55 -4.44
C ALA A 118 25.28 0.21 -4.07
N GLN A 119 24.48 -0.84 -3.86
CA GLN A 119 24.97 -2.18 -3.48
C GLN A 119 25.30 -3.07 -4.69
N CYS A 120 24.55 -2.91 -5.79
CA CYS A 120 24.55 -3.83 -6.91
C CYS A 120 24.84 -3.15 -8.26
N GLY A 121 25.26 -1.88 -8.27
CA GLY A 121 25.45 -1.10 -9.50
C GLY A 121 26.46 -1.68 -10.49
N ASP A 122 27.44 -2.43 -9.98
CA ASP A 122 28.47 -3.09 -10.78
C ASP A 122 28.15 -4.57 -11.07
N VAL A 123 27.02 -5.08 -10.58
CA VAL A 123 26.56 -6.43 -10.87
C VAL A 123 26.07 -6.48 -12.31
N GLY A 124 26.68 -7.35 -13.12
CA GLY A 124 26.31 -7.57 -14.52
C GLY A 124 24.92 -8.19 -14.70
N GLU A 125 24.57 -8.52 -15.95
CA GLU A 125 23.28 -9.15 -16.23
C GLU A 125 23.18 -10.55 -15.62
N VAL A 126 22.14 -10.78 -14.81
CA VAL A 126 21.82 -12.10 -14.25
C VAL A 126 20.77 -12.76 -15.15
N MET A 127 21.08 -13.94 -15.67
CA MET A 127 20.18 -14.75 -16.51
C MET A 127 19.52 -15.88 -15.70
N PRO A 128 18.28 -16.27 -16.02
CA PRO A 128 17.43 -15.74 -17.09
C PRO A 128 16.72 -14.42 -16.70
N ARG A 129 16.52 -13.51 -17.67
CA ARG A 129 15.66 -12.32 -17.50
C ARG A 129 14.23 -12.62 -17.93
N ILE A 130 13.38 -12.86 -16.95
CA ILE A 130 11.95 -13.08 -17.15
C ILE A 130 11.23 -11.74 -16.91
N PRO A 131 10.42 -11.25 -17.86
CA PRO A 131 9.68 -10.01 -17.67
C PRO A 131 8.61 -10.17 -16.58
N GLY A 132 8.19 -9.07 -15.95
CA GLY A 132 7.14 -9.11 -14.92
C GLY A 132 5.82 -9.67 -15.46
N SER A 133 5.43 -9.28 -16.67
CA SER A 133 4.19 -9.77 -17.29
C SER A 133 4.39 -10.05 -18.77
N PRO A 134 3.55 -10.93 -19.37
CA PRO A 134 3.46 -11.08 -20.81
C PRO A 134 3.23 -9.74 -21.49
N LYS A 135 3.83 -9.54 -22.68
CA LYS A 135 3.56 -8.35 -23.49
C LYS A 135 2.06 -8.28 -23.78
N ARG A 136 1.40 -7.20 -23.35
CA ARG A 136 0.03 -6.90 -23.77
C ARG A 136 0.03 -6.74 -25.30
N ARG A 137 -0.84 -7.50 -25.98
CA ARG A 137 -1.10 -7.31 -27.41
C ARG A 137 -1.82 -5.99 -27.66
#